data_AF-A0A838XZB7-F1
#
_entry.id   AF-A0A838XZB7-F1
#
_cell.length_a   1.000
_cell.length_b   1.000
_cell.length_c   1.000
_cell.angle_alpha   90.00
_cell.angle_beta   90.00
_cell.angle_gamma   90.00
#
_symmetry.space_group_name_H-M   'P 1'
#
loop_
_entity.id
_entity.type
_entity.pdbx_description
1 polymer ?
#
loop_
_entity_poly.entity_id
_entity_poly.type
_entity_poly.pdbx_seq_one_letter_code
_entity_poly.pdbx_strand_id
1 'polypeptide(L)'
;MKAVQDWNDDELEKLITNFQADGTTGDPYYLEMLAERGRRKGKGLDFDTTRRAVLAAAREGRFISYGELSDASGVEWSKVRYAMNRHLQELIEFCHRKDWPLISAIVVTKGNLKTGAMDERGKDLAFKIGYSHEPQLREDAHNKPLAKEVTGLEWRIALNQPTSCEEDARKIEQALLNRFRNKSLASNGEIISGVNETAVSSALAVILREG
;
A
#
# COMPACT_ATOMS: atom_id res chain seq x y z
N MET A 1 1.91 -21.28 -19.40
CA MET A 1 2.63 -20.05 -19.80
C MET A 1 4.12 -20.30 -19.79
N LYS A 2 4.92 -19.54 -20.56
CA LYS A 2 6.39 -19.60 -20.46
C LYS A 2 6.85 -19.13 -19.07
N ALA A 3 8.09 -19.39 -18.68
CA ALA A 3 8.54 -18.94 -17.37
C ALA A 3 8.67 -17.41 -17.34
N VAL A 4 8.48 -16.78 -16.17
CA VAL A 4 8.42 -15.31 -16.07
C VAL A 4 9.71 -14.65 -16.57
N GLN A 5 10.87 -15.28 -16.31
CA GLN A 5 12.18 -14.84 -16.77
C GLN A 5 12.33 -14.81 -18.31
N ASP A 6 11.50 -15.55 -19.04
CA ASP A 6 11.58 -15.67 -20.50
C ASP A 6 10.83 -14.54 -21.22
N TRP A 7 10.05 -13.71 -20.50
CA TRP A 7 9.46 -12.49 -21.05
C TRP A 7 10.51 -11.38 -21.10
N ASN A 8 10.52 -10.60 -22.17
CA ASN A 8 11.27 -9.34 -22.17
C ASN A 8 10.51 -8.28 -21.35
N ASP A 9 11.15 -7.14 -21.10
CA ASP A 9 10.58 -6.10 -20.23
C ASP A 9 9.24 -5.56 -20.75
N ASP A 10 9.12 -5.30 -22.06
CA ASP A 10 7.89 -4.75 -22.63
C ASP A 10 6.73 -5.75 -22.59
N GLU A 11 7.03 -7.03 -22.81
CA GLU A 11 6.04 -8.10 -22.68
C GLU A 11 5.59 -8.29 -21.23
N LEU A 12 6.54 -8.24 -20.29
CA LEU A 12 6.27 -8.37 -18.86
C LEU A 12 5.37 -7.24 -18.37
N GLU A 13 5.64 -5.99 -18.76
CA GLU A 13 4.79 -4.85 -18.39
C GLU A 13 3.38 -4.95 -18.98
N LYS A 14 3.26 -5.40 -20.23
CA LYS A 14 1.96 -5.62 -20.87
C LYS A 14 1.16 -6.69 -20.14
N LEU A 15 1.79 -7.80 -19.76
CA LEU A 15 1.12 -8.86 -19.02
C LEU A 15 0.67 -8.37 -17.64
N ILE A 16 1.53 -7.69 -16.89
CA ILE A 16 1.15 -7.12 -15.58
C ILE A 16 -0.04 -6.17 -15.73
N THR A 17 -0.01 -5.30 -16.74
CA THR A 17 -1.12 -4.36 -17.02
C THR A 17 -2.43 -5.09 -17.33
N ASN A 18 -2.37 -6.17 -18.11
CA ASN A 18 -3.56 -6.96 -18.44
C ASN A 18 -4.15 -7.64 -17.20
N PHE A 19 -3.32 -8.28 -16.37
CA PHE A 19 -3.79 -8.87 -15.10
C PHE A 19 -4.41 -7.83 -14.16
N GLN A 20 -3.90 -6.61 -14.16
CA GLN A 20 -4.47 -5.50 -13.41
C GLN A 20 -5.83 -5.06 -13.98
N ALA A 21 -5.93 -4.91 -15.31
CA ALA A 21 -7.16 -4.52 -15.98
C ALA A 21 -8.27 -5.57 -15.83
N ASP A 22 -7.90 -6.85 -15.86
CA ASP A 22 -8.83 -7.98 -15.75
C ASP A 22 -9.18 -8.32 -14.28
N GLY A 23 -8.56 -7.65 -13.30
CA GLY A 23 -8.77 -7.91 -11.87
C GLY A 23 -8.20 -9.25 -11.38
N THR A 24 -7.47 -9.99 -12.21
CA THR A 24 -6.93 -11.34 -11.94
C THR A 24 -5.60 -11.35 -11.19
N THR A 25 -5.21 -10.20 -10.63
CA THR A 25 -4.04 -9.96 -9.75
C THR A 25 -3.84 -10.90 -8.54
N GLY A 26 -4.77 -11.81 -8.24
CA GLY A 26 -4.58 -12.88 -7.25
C GLY A 26 -3.83 -14.11 -7.78
N ASP A 27 -3.61 -14.18 -9.09
CA ASP A 27 -2.95 -15.31 -9.73
C ASP A 27 -1.48 -15.45 -9.25
N PRO A 28 -1.01 -16.65 -8.85
CA PRO A 28 0.38 -16.86 -8.45
C PRO A 28 1.40 -16.39 -9.50
N TYR A 29 1.08 -16.52 -10.78
CA TYR A 29 1.94 -16.08 -11.88
C TYR A 29 2.06 -14.56 -11.95
N TYR A 30 1.00 -13.83 -11.60
CA TYR A 30 1.06 -12.38 -11.46
C TYR A 30 2.07 -11.95 -10.39
N LEU A 31 2.12 -12.67 -9.27
CA LEU A 31 3.07 -12.39 -8.19
C LEU A 31 4.51 -12.67 -8.59
N GLU A 32 4.73 -13.73 -9.37
CA GLU A 32 6.04 -14.01 -9.96
C GLU A 32 6.48 -12.89 -10.92
N MET A 33 5.56 -12.38 -11.75
CA MET A 33 5.82 -11.24 -12.64
C MET A 33 6.16 -9.95 -11.88
N LEU A 34 5.46 -9.65 -10.78
CA LEU A 34 5.79 -8.51 -9.92
C LEU A 34 7.19 -8.65 -9.31
N ALA A 35 7.53 -9.84 -8.79
CA ALA A 35 8.85 -10.08 -8.21
C ALA A 35 9.96 -9.95 -9.26
N GLU A 36 9.76 -10.47 -10.48
CA GLU A 36 10.73 -10.34 -11.55
C GLU A 36 10.87 -8.90 -12.04
N ARG A 37 9.76 -8.16 -12.20
CA ARG A 37 9.81 -6.74 -12.56
C ARG A 37 10.58 -5.94 -11.51
N GLY A 38 10.29 -6.17 -10.23
CA GLY A 38 10.99 -5.56 -9.10
C GLY A 38 12.50 -5.84 -9.18
N ARG A 39 12.90 -7.09 -9.45
CA ARG A 39 14.31 -7.47 -9.63
C ARG A 39 14.98 -6.75 -10.81
N ARG A 40 14.32 -6.67 -11.97
CA ARG A 40 14.88 -6.04 -13.19
C ARG A 40 14.99 -4.54 -13.09
N LYS A 41 13.97 -3.87 -12.53
CA LYS A 41 13.89 -2.41 -12.45
C LYS A 41 14.45 -1.85 -11.14
N GLY A 42 14.62 -2.68 -10.12
CA GLY A 42 15.07 -2.31 -8.77
C GLY A 42 16.53 -1.89 -8.67
N LYS A 43 17.32 -1.98 -9.75
CA LYS A 43 18.75 -1.61 -9.79
C LYS A 43 19.58 -2.28 -8.68
N GLY A 44 19.26 -3.54 -8.39
CA GLY A 44 19.87 -4.34 -7.32
C GLY A 44 19.02 -4.45 -6.05
N LEU A 45 17.87 -3.77 -5.98
CA LEU A 45 16.82 -4.10 -5.01
C LEU A 45 16.04 -5.34 -5.45
N ASP A 46 15.75 -6.23 -4.52
CA ASP A 46 14.84 -7.36 -4.70
C ASP A 46 13.94 -7.54 -3.46
N PHE A 47 12.76 -8.14 -3.67
CA PHE A 47 11.77 -8.27 -2.60
C PHE A 47 12.23 -9.17 -1.47
N ASP A 48 12.98 -10.24 -1.74
CA ASP A 48 13.40 -11.16 -0.68
C ASP A 48 14.43 -10.52 0.24
N THR A 49 15.44 -9.85 -0.32
CA THR A 49 16.43 -9.12 0.48
C THR A 49 15.80 -8.00 1.29
N THR A 50 14.92 -7.22 0.67
CA THR A 50 14.17 -6.17 1.36
C THR A 50 13.34 -6.75 2.49
N ARG A 51 12.59 -7.82 2.21
CA ARG A 51 11.78 -8.52 3.22
C ARG A 51 12.62 -9.03 4.37
N ARG A 52 13.75 -9.69 4.11
CA ARG A 52 14.63 -10.19 5.16
C ARG A 52 15.15 -9.07 6.05
N ALA A 53 15.59 -7.95 5.46
CA ALA A 53 16.07 -6.79 6.20
C ALA A 53 14.97 -6.19 7.10
N VAL A 54 13.77 -6.03 6.55
CA VAL A 54 12.64 -5.48 7.28
C VAL A 54 12.18 -6.42 8.40
N LEU A 55 12.10 -7.73 8.14
CA LEU A 55 11.76 -8.72 9.18
C LEU A 55 12.80 -8.78 10.29
N ALA A 56 14.08 -8.58 9.99
CA ALA A 56 15.13 -8.49 11.01
C ALA A 56 14.89 -7.27 11.91
N ALA A 57 14.65 -6.08 11.33
CA ALA A 57 14.34 -4.87 12.08
C ALA A 57 13.05 -5.01 12.92
N ALA A 58 12.01 -5.64 12.36
CA ALA A 58 10.76 -5.93 13.06
C ALA A 58 10.97 -6.83 14.29
N ARG A 59 11.80 -7.88 14.17
CA ARG A 59 12.17 -8.77 15.30
C ARG A 59 12.93 -8.03 16.40
N GLU A 60 13.68 -7.00 16.02
CA GLU A 60 14.40 -6.11 16.94
C GLU A 60 13.49 -5.00 17.51
N GLY A 61 12.21 -4.94 17.12
CA GLY A 61 11.26 -3.93 17.59
C GLY A 61 11.63 -2.50 17.16
N ARG A 62 12.24 -2.33 15.98
CA ARG A 62 12.69 -1.03 15.49
C ARG A 62 12.29 -0.76 14.04
N PHE A 63 12.25 0.53 13.71
CA PHE A 63 12.13 1.01 12.34
C PHE A 63 13.43 0.81 11.55
N ILE A 64 13.31 0.77 10.23
CA ILE A 64 14.43 0.65 9.29
C ILE A 64 14.38 1.79 8.28
N SER A 65 15.53 2.34 7.93
CA SER A 65 15.59 3.46 6.99
C SER A 65 15.76 3.01 5.54
N TYR A 66 15.40 3.87 4.58
CA TYR A 66 15.71 3.64 3.16
C TYR A 66 17.21 3.39 2.91
N GLY A 67 18.08 4.04 3.69
CA GLY A 67 19.53 3.82 3.63
C GLY A 67 19.91 2.42 4.08
N GLU A 68 19.38 1.96 5.22
CA GLU A 68 19.63 0.59 5.71
C GLU A 68 19.09 -0.49 4.75
N LEU A 69 17.98 -0.23 4.03
CA LEU A 69 17.52 -1.13 2.97
C LEU A 69 18.49 -1.18 1.78
N SER A 70 19.06 -0.03 1.42
CA SER A 70 20.10 0.07 0.40
C SER A 70 21.34 -0.74 0.82
N ASP A 71 21.79 -0.55 2.05
CA ASP A 71 22.95 -1.25 2.62
C ASP A 71 22.71 -2.77 2.69
N ALA A 72 21.53 -3.19 3.14
CA ALA A 72 21.14 -4.61 3.18
C ALA A 72 21.07 -5.25 1.78
N SER A 73 20.75 -4.45 0.77
CA SER A 73 20.73 -4.88 -0.63
C SER A 73 22.11 -4.76 -1.30
N GLY A 74 23.15 -4.31 -0.58
CA GLY A 74 24.50 -4.14 -1.11
C GLY A 74 24.62 -3.08 -2.21
N VAL A 75 23.66 -2.16 -2.28
CA VAL A 75 23.58 -1.12 -3.31
C VAL A 75 23.75 0.25 -2.71
N GLU A 76 24.42 1.13 -3.45
CA GLU A 76 24.63 2.51 -3.00
C GLU A 76 23.32 3.31 -3.10
N TRP A 77 22.98 4.05 -2.04
CA TRP A 77 21.74 4.84 -1.95
C TRP A 77 21.52 5.78 -3.15
N SER A 78 22.59 6.42 -3.64
CA SER A 78 22.51 7.36 -4.77
C SER A 78 21.94 6.70 -6.05
N LYS A 79 22.18 5.40 -6.24
CA LYS A 79 21.75 4.62 -7.41
C LYS A 79 20.29 4.20 -7.33
N VAL A 80 19.80 3.94 -6.11
CA VAL A 80 18.47 3.35 -5.89
C VAL A 80 17.44 4.32 -5.35
N ARG A 81 17.81 5.55 -4.92
CA ARG A 81 16.88 6.51 -4.32
C ARG A 81 15.59 6.73 -5.11
N TYR A 82 15.68 6.74 -6.45
CA TYR A 82 14.52 6.94 -7.33
C TYR A 82 13.73 5.65 -7.58
N ALA A 83 14.38 4.49 -7.50
CA ALA A 83 13.74 3.19 -7.68
C ALA A 83 13.08 2.70 -6.38
N MET A 84 13.58 3.11 -5.21
CA MET A 84 13.12 2.67 -3.89
C MET A 84 11.62 2.88 -3.66
N ASN A 85 11.08 4.05 -4.04
CA ASN A 85 9.66 4.33 -3.85
C ASN A 85 8.77 3.38 -4.66
N ARG A 86 9.13 3.12 -5.94
CA ARG A 86 8.41 2.15 -6.77
C ARG A 86 8.55 0.75 -6.21
N HIS A 87 9.76 0.36 -5.83
CA HIS A 87 10.06 -0.94 -5.24
C HIS A 87 9.20 -1.22 -3.99
N LEU A 88 9.06 -0.23 -3.10
CA LEU A 88 8.22 -0.35 -1.91
C LEU A 88 6.72 -0.40 -2.23
N GLN A 89 6.25 0.34 -3.25
CA GLN A 89 4.87 0.25 -3.72
C GLN A 89 4.54 -1.15 -4.26
N GLU A 90 5.44 -1.73 -5.06
CA GLU A 90 5.28 -3.09 -5.58
C GLU A 90 5.40 -4.14 -4.46
N LEU A 91 6.24 -3.90 -3.46
CA LEU A 91 6.34 -4.75 -2.28
C LEU A 91 5.07 -4.73 -1.42
N ILE A 92 4.41 -3.58 -1.29
CA ILE A 92 3.10 -3.46 -0.63
C ILE A 92 2.07 -4.34 -1.33
N GLU A 93 2.00 -4.22 -2.66
CA GLU A 93 1.09 -5.03 -3.47
C GLU A 93 1.41 -6.52 -3.32
N PHE A 94 2.69 -6.89 -3.41
CA PHE A 94 3.14 -8.27 -3.23
C PHE A 94 2.76 -8.82 -1.84
N CYS A 95 3.00 -8.06 -0.78
CA CYS A 95 2.69 -8.49 0.59
C CYS A 95 1.18 -8.63 0.81
N HIS A 96 0.39 -7.67 0.34
CA HIS A 96 -1.06 -7.71 0.46
C HIS A 96 -1.63 -8.97 -0.21
N ARG A 97 -1.13 -9.36 -1.38
CA ARG A 97 -1.59 -10.56 -2.11
C ARG A 97 -1.13 -11.88 -1.51
N LYS A 98 -0.08 -11.86 -0.70
CA LYS A 98 0.44 -13.03 0.01
C LYS A 98 -0.14 -13.18 1.43
N ASP A 99 -1.09 -12.32 1.82
CA ASP A 99 -1.56 -12.16 3.19
C ASP A 99 -0.40 -11.94 4.18
N TRP A 100 0.65 -11.26 3.72
CA TRP A 100 1.79 -10.93 4.54
C TRP A 100 1.57 -9.58 5.23
N PRO A 101 2.17 -9.38 6.43
CA PRO A 101 2.21 -8.07 7.06
C PRO A 101 2.75 -7.02 6.09
N LEU A 102 2.21 -5.81 6.13
CA LEU A 102 2.67 -4.67 5.33
C LEU A 102 4.02 -4.20 5.86
N ILE A 103 5.07 -4.95 5.56
CA ILE A 103 6.43 -4.74 6.09
C ILE A 103 6.99 -3.36 5.72
N SER A 104 6.56 -2.77 4.60
CA SER A 104 6.93 -1.39 4.23
C SER A 104 6.51 -0.34 5.27
N ALA A 105 5.58 -0.66 6.18
CA ALA A 105 5.11 0.22 7.23
C ALA A 105 6.21 0.69 8.20
N ILE A 106 7.24 -0.13 8.43
CA ILE A 106 8.37 0.24 9.29
C ILE A 106 9.54 0.88 8.54
N VAL A 107 9.40 1.08 7.23
CA VAL A 107 10.43 1.70 6.41
C VAL A 107 10.25 3.21 6.43
N VAL A 108 11.20 3.93 7.04
CA VAL A 108 11.09 5.37 7.30
C VAL A 108 12.29 6.16 6.79
N THR A 109 12.20 7.48 6.83
CA THR A 109 13.39 8.33 6.64
C THR A 109 14.31 8.21 7.85
N LYS A 110 15.64 8.30 7.67
CA LYS A 110 16.65 8.16 8.75
C LYS A 110 16.36 9.01 9.99
N GLY A 111 15.85 10.23 9.82
CA GLY A 111 15.48 11.13 10.93
C GLY A 111 14.37 10.60 11.84
N ASN A 112 13.55 9.66 11.34
CA ASN A 112 12.36 9.16 12.01
C ASN A 112 12.52 7.73 12.53
N LEU A 113 13.73 7.18 12.55
CA LEU A 113 14.01 5.84 13.08
C LEU A 113 13.59 5.66 14.55
N LYS A 114 13.50 6.74 15.32
CA LYS A 114 13.05 6.72 16.72
C LYS A 114 11.54 6.82 16.87
N THR A 115 10.86 7.44 15.90
CA THR A 115 9.45 7.83 16.01
C THR A 115 8.54 7.03 15.09
N GLY A 116 9.08 6.38 14.07
CA GLY A 116 8.30 5.68 13.04
C GLY A 116 7.58 6.60 12.08
N ALA A 117 7.74 7.92 12.21
CA ALA A 117 7.00 8.86 11.38
C ALA A 117 7.49 8.78 9.92
N MET A 118 6.59 8.66 8.95
CA MET A 118 6.99 8.74 7.53
C MET A 118 7.27 10.17 7.07
N ASP A 119 6.86 11.18 7.84
CA ASP A 119 7.24 12.59 7.73
C ASP A 119 7.25 13.30 9.10
N GLU A 120 7.82 14.51 9.20
CA GLU A 120 7.88 15.29 10.44
C GLU A 120 6.51 15.86 10.91
N ARG A 121 5.39 15.52 10.25
CA ARG A 121 4.12 16.24 10.43
C ARG A 121 2.93 15.43 10.93
N GLY A 122 3.09 14.13 11.20
CA GLY A 122 1.99 13.34 11.79
C GLY A 122 0.72 13.40 10.95
N LYS A 123 0.87 13.42 9.62
CA LYS A 123 -0.25 13.49 8.68
C LYS A 123 -0.82 12.11 8.41
N ASP A 124 -2.13 12.06 8.19
CA ASP A 124 -2.81 10.87 7.71
C ASP A 124 -2.18 10.41 6.39
N LEU A 125 -1.69 9.18 6.36
CA LEU A 125 -0.93 8.63 5.22
C LEU A 125 -1.86 8.25 4.06
N ALA A 126 -3.05 7.74 4.41
CA ALA A 126 -4.06 7.30 3.47
C ALA A 126 -5.42 7.21 4.17
N PHE A 127 -6.48 7.27 3.37
CA PHE A 127 -7.84 7.00 3.81
C PHE A 127 -8.33 5.75 3.09
N LYS A 128 -8.98 4.86 3.82
CA LYS A 128 -9.71 3.73 3.24
C LYS A 128 -11.19 4.06 3.25
N ILE A 129 -11.79 4.15 2.08
CA ILE A 129 -13.23 4.36 1.92
C ILE A 129 -13.86 2.98 1.81
N GLY A 130 -14.85 2.71 2.66
CA GLY A 130 -15.59 1.46 2.62
C GLY A 130 -16.89 1.56 3.42
N TYR A 131 -17.94 0.88 2.96
CA TYR A 131 -19.12 0.69 3.81
C TYR A 131 -18.91 -0.45 4.81
N SER A 132 -19.43 -0.31 6.02
CA SER A 132 -19.46 -1.38 7.02
C SER A 132 -20.68 -1.22 7.92
N HIS A 133 -21.38 -2.32 8.19
CA HIS A 133 -22.41 -2.34 9.23
C HIS A 133 -21.80 -2.34 10.64
N GLU A 134 -20.58 -2.86 10.77
CA GLU A 134 -19.81 -2.93 12.01
C GLU A 134 -18.44 -2.28 11.79
N PRO A 135 -18.34 -0.93 11.82
CA PRO A 135 -17.11 -0.23 11.49
C PRO A 135 -15.96 -0.57 12.45
N GLN A 136 -16.25 -0.84 13.73
CA GLN A 136 -15.25 -1.23 14.72
C GLN A 136 -14.62 -2.61 14.41
N LEU A 137 -15.43 -3.62 14.10
CA LEU A 137 -14.89 -4.94 13.72
C LEU A 137 -14.05 -4.87 12.45
N ARG A 138 -14.43 -4.00 11.50
CA ARG A 138 -13.66 -3.77 10.28
C ARG A 138 -12.34 -3.07 10.57
N GLU A 139 -12.32 -2.06 11.43
CA GLU A 139 -11.09 -1.41 11.90
C GLU A 139 -10.16 -2.44 12.57
N ASP A 140 -10.68 -3.24 13.51
CA ASP A 140 -9.91 -4.27 14.22
C ASP A 140 -9.32 -5.31 13.25
N ALA A 141 -10.12 -5.75 12.27
CA ALA A 141 -9.68 -6.69 11.23
C ALA A 141 -8.54 -6.11 10.36
N HIS A 142 -8.61 -4.82 10.02
CA HIS A 142 -7.55 -4.14 9.26
C HIS A 142 -6.31 -3.83 10.09
N ASN A 143 -6.47 -3.63 11.39
CA ASN A 143 -5.36 -3.40 12.33
C ASN A 143 -4.64 -4.69 12.71
N LYS A 144 -5.31 -5.84 12.72
CA LYS A 144 -4.73 -7.15 13.04
C LYS A 144 -3.45 -7.49 12.25
N PRO A 145 -3.36 -7.30 10.92
CA PRO A 145 -2.13 -7.54 10.17
C PRO A 145 -1.11 -6.38 10.23
N LEU A 146 -1.49 -5.20 10.75
CA LEU A 146 -0.57 -4.06 10.84
C LEU A 146 0.42 -4.19 12.00
N ALA A 147 0.12 -4.94 13.06
CA ALA A 147 0.99 -5.06 14.24
C ALA A 147 1.49 -3.68 14.72
N LYS A 148 0.56 -2.85 15.23
CA LYS A 148 0.81 -1.44 15.61
C LYS A 148 2.03 -1.26 16.50
N GLU A 149 2.26 -2.22 17.40
CA GLU A 149 3.40 -2.26 18.31
C GLU A 149 4.77 -2.34 17.60
N VAL A 150 4.79 -2.90 16.39
CA VAL A 150 5.98 -2.99 15.53
C VAL A 150 5.99 -1.86 14.50
N THR A 151 4.83 -1.58 13.88
CA THR A 151 4.75 -0.67 12.74
C THR A 151 4.53 0.79 13.08
N GLY A 152 4.04 1.08 14.30
CA GLY A 152 3.54 2.40 14.66
C GLY A 152 2.33 2.86 13.83
N LEU A 153 1.84 2.04 12.91
CA LEU A 153 0.70 2.33 12.06
C LEU A 153 -0.55 1.69 12.62
N GLU A 154 -1.65 2.40 12.47
CA GLU A 154 -2.99 1.88 12.73
C GLU A 154 -3.97 2.57 11.79
N TRP A 155 -4.97 1.82 11.35
CA TRP A 155 -6.21 2.39 10.84
C TRP A 155 -6.99 2.97 12.02
N ARG A 156 -7.49 4.19 11.83
CA ARG A 156 -8.48 4.80 12.70
C ARG A 156 -9.73 5.10 11.91
N ILE A 157 -10.90 4.92 12.53
CA ILE A 157 -12.16 5.45 11.96
C ILE A 157 -12.07 6.97 11.91
N ALA A 158 -11.84 7.52 10.72
CA ALA A 158 -11.78 8.96 10.49
C ALA A 158 -13.18 9.59 10.41
N LEU A 159 -14.09 8.95 9.67
CA LEU A 159 -15.46 9.42 9.45
C LEU A 159 -16.41 8.22 9.54
N ASN A 160 -17.55 8.42 10.21
CA ASN A 160 -18.64 7.45 10.27
C ASN A 160 -19.94 8.14 9.88
N GLN A 161 -20.54 7.71 8.76
CA GLN A 161 -21.77 8.27 8.22
C GLN A 161 -22.84 7.19 8.13
N PRO A 162 -23.88 7.23 8.98
CA PRO A 162 -24.99 6.30 8.87
C PRO A 162 -25.77 6.53 7.57
N THR A 163 -26.27 5.44 7.01
CA THR A 163 -27.10 5.40 5.80
C THR A 163 -28.35 4.56 6.03
N SER A 164 -29.39 4.77 5.23
CA SER A 164 -30.69 4.10 5.36
C SER A 164 -30.65 2.60 5.02
N CYS A 165 -29.81 2.21 4.06
CA CYS A 165 -29.66 0.83 3.64
C CYS A 165 -28.28 0.57 3.01
N GLU A 166 -27.96 -0.71 2.81
CA GLU A 166 -26.70 -1.16 2.19
C GLU A 166 -26.51 -0.58 0.77
N GLU A 167 -27.60 -0.47 0.00
CA GLU A 167 -27.53 0.03 -1.37
C GLU A 167 -27.17 1.52 -1.41
N ASP A 168 -27.71 2.32 -0.49
CA ASP A 168 -27.33 3.74 -0.36
C ASP A 168 -25.89 3.88 0.11
N ALA A 169 -25.45 3.02 1.05
CA ALA A 169 -24.07 2.98 1.50
C ALA A 169 -23.11 2.68 0.33
N ARG A 170 -23.45 1.71 -0.52
CA ARG A 170 -22.66 1.34 -1.70
C ARG A 170 -22.63 2.48 -2.72
N LYS A 171 -23.75 3.17 -2.98
CA LYS A 171 -23.77 4.33 -3.89
C LYS A 171 -22.88 5.47 -3.40
N ILE A 172 -22.96 5.80 -2.11
CA ILE A 172 -22.13 6.85 -1.50
C ILE A 172 -20.64 6.48 -1.54
N GLU A 173 -20.30 5.22 -1.21
CA GLU A 173 -18.95 4.69 -1.34
C GLU A 173 -18.43 4.85 -2.77
N GLN A 174 -19.16 4.35 -3.77
CA GLN A 174 -18.74 4.42 -5.18
C GLN A 174 -18.61 5.85 -5.69
N ALA A 175 -19.49 6.77 -5.27
CA ALA A 175 -19.39 8.19 -5.60
C ALA A 175 -18.11 8.82 -5.02
N LEU A 176 -17.78 8.51 -3.76
CA LEU A 176 -16.54 8.96 -3.11
C LEU A 176 -15.30 8.40 -3.80
N LEU A 177 -15.27 7.09 -4.08
CA LEU A 177 -14.17 6.45 -4.80
C LEU A 177 -13.95 7.06 -6.18
N ASN A 178 -15.05 7.29 -6.93
CA ASN A 178 -14.97 7.94 -8.23
C ASN A 178 -14.44 9.37 -8.14
N ARG A 179 -14.84 10.14 -7.12
CA ARG A 179 -14.35 11.51 -6.89
C ARG A 179 -12.84 11.56 -6.70
N PHE A 180 -12.26 10.53 -6.07
CA PHE A 180 -10.83 10.42 -5.76
C PHE A 180 -10.10 9.38 -6.62
N ARG A 181 -10.66 8.98 -7.77
CA ARG A 181 -10.08 7.94 -8.64
C ARG A 181 -8.61 8.21 -9.01
N ASN A 182 -8.28 9.47 -9.29
CA ASN A 182 -6.91 9.90 -9.64
C ASN A 182 -5.93 9.92 -8.45
N LYS A 183 -6.41 9.66 -7.24
CA LYS A 183 -5.66 9.60 -5.98
C LYS A 183 -5.77 8.22 -5.31
N SER A 184 -6.51 7.30 -5.92
CA SER A 184 -6.69 5.94 -5.44
C SER A 184 -5.44 5.12 -5.75
N LEU A 185 -5.08 4.22 -4.83
CA LEU A 185 -4.05 3.23 -5.08
C LEU A 185 -4.58 2.20 -6.08
N ALA A 186 -3.67 1.63 -6.88
CA ALA A 186 -4.01 0.61 -7.89
C ALA A 186 -4.56 -0.69 -7.27
N SER A 187 -4.34 -0.94 -5.98
CA SER A 187 -4.94 -2.06 -5.26
C SER A 187 -6.38 -1.72 -4.88
N ASN A 188 -7.35 -2.46 -5.44
CA ASN A 188 -8.81 -2.45 -5.20
C ASN A 188 -9.55 -1.10 -5.24
N GLY A 189 -8.86 0.02 -5.43
CA GLY A 189 -9.45 1.35 -5.54
C GLY A 189 -9.99 1.94 -4.25
N GLU A 190 -10.01 1.20 -3.12
CA GLU A 190 -10.62 1.65 -1.86
C GLU A 190 -9.72 2.57 -1.03
N ILE A 191 -8.41 2.56 -1.30
CA ILE A 191 -7.43 3.34 -0.54
C ILE A 191 -7.05 4.58 -1.35
N ILE A 192 -7.22 5.76 -0.78
CA ILE A 192 -6.85 7.04 -1.37
C ILE A 192 -5.68 7.66 -0.58
N SER A 193 -4.73 8.25 -1.29
CA SER A 193 -3.52 8.84 -0.70
C SER A 193 -3.33 10.29 -1.12
N GLY A 194 -2.62 11.07 -0.31
CA GLY A 194 -2.34 12.48 -0.61
C GLY A 194 -3.56 13.41 -0.53
N VAL A 195 -4.57 13.01 0.24
CA VAL A 195 -5.73 13.84 0.62
C VAL A 195 -5.70 14.05 2.14
N ASN A 196 -6.46 15.02 2.64
CA ASN A 196 -6.67 15.22 4.08
C ASN A 196 -8.13 14.93 4.47
N GLU A 197 -8.38 14.72 5.75
CA GLU A 197 -9.72 14.39 6.27
C GLU A 197 -10.77 15.44 5.88
N THR A 198 -10.41 16.73 5.94
CA THR A 198 -11.30 17.83 5.55
C THR A 198 -11.79 17.71 4.10
N ALA A 199 -10.90 17.33 3.17
CA ALA A 199 -11.27 17.14 1.76
C ALA A 199 -12.23 15.95 1.59
N VAL A 200 -12.00 14.85 2.32
CA VAL A 200 -12.88 13.67 2.29
C VAL A 200 -14.25 14.01 2.88
N SER A 201 -14.29 14.70 4.03
CA SER A 201 -15.52 15.13 4.71
C SER A 201 -16.34 16.10 3.84
N SER A 202 -15.69 17.09 3.21
CA SER A 202 -16.36 17.99 2.27
C SER A 202 -16.93 17.25 1.04
N ALA A 203 -16.19 16.29 0.48
CA ALA A 203 -16.68 15.50 -0.66
C ALA A 203 -17.90 14.66 -0.27
N LEU A 204 -17.86 14.01 0.90
CA LEU A 204 -18.99 13.26 1.44
C LEU A 204 -20.22 14.15 1.61
N ALA A 205 -20.06 15.35 2.19
CA ALA A 205 -21.17 16.29 2.39
C ALA A 205 -21.77 16.83 1.08
N VAL A 206 -21.02 16.87 -0.02
CA VAL A 206 -21.55 17.21 -1.34
C VAL A 206 -22.35 16.03 -1.90
N ILE A 207 -21.81 14.82 -1.85
CA ILE A 207 -22.48 13.60 -2.34
C ILE A 207 -23.81 13.37 -1.62
N LEU A 208 -23.84 13.54 -0.30
CA LEU A 208 -25.07 13.40 0.50
C LEU A 208 -26.13 14.47 0.22
N ARG A 209 -25.77 15.60 -0.40
CA ARG A 209 -26.71 16.65 -0.80
C ARG A 209 -27.24 16.47 -2.22
N GLU A 210 -26.47 15.78 -3.07
CA GLU A 210 -26.77 15.57 -4.48
C GLU A 210 -27.46 14.22 -4.76
N GLY A 211 -27.36 13.26 -3.84
CA GLY A 211 -28.05 11.95 -3.87
C GLY A 211 -29.35 11.95 -3.08
#